data_AF-A0A2G9SR64-F1
#
_entry.id   AF-A0A2G9SR64-F1
#
_cell.length_a   1.000
_cell.length_b   1.000
_cell.length_c   1.000
_cell.angle_alpha   90.00
_cell.angle_beta   90.00
_cell.angle_gamma   90.00
#
_symmetry.space_group_name_H-M   'P 1'
#
loop_
_entity.id
_entity.type
_entity.pdbx_description
1 polymer ?
#
loop_
_entity_poly.entity_id
_entity_poly.type
_entity_poly.pdbx_seq_one_letter_code
_entity_poly.pdbx_strand_id
1 'polypeptide(L)'
;MSLDDVRKSIREAGVAQRKSAAYMTIGVQLAAAFVLFVFGGYKLDDALGTTPLFLLIGVLFALIALFTVLWRLATGSSSRTQSPKK
;
A
#
# COMPACT_ATOMS: atom_id res chain seq x y z
N MET A 1 -22.95 -7.52 -31.26
CA MET A 1 -21.97 -6.81 -30.40
C MET A 1 -21.20 -5.87 -31.31
N SER A 2 -21.34 -4.55 -31.10
CA SER A 2 -20.69 -3.55 -31.98
C SER A 2 -19.19 -3.46 -31.66
N LEU A 3 -18.37 -3.08 -32.64
CA LEU A 3 -16.94 -2.80 -32.42
C LEU A 3 -16.72 -1.68 -31.38
N ASP A 4 -17.72 -0.81 -31.20
CA ASP A 4 -17.71 0.24 -30.19
C ASP A 4 -17.90 -0.32 -28.77
N ASP A 5 -18.70 -1.37 -28.60
CA ASP A 5 -18.89 -2.05 -27.31
C ASP A 5 -17.59 -2.76 -26.87
N VAL A 6 -16.88 -3.36 -27.83
CA VAL A 6 -15.58 -4.00 -27.60
C VAL A 6 -14.54 -2.95 -27.18
N ARG A 7 -14.44 -1.83 -27.89
CA ARG A 7 -13.53 -0.73 -27.51
C ARG A 7 -13.85 -0.16 -26.12
N LYS A 8 -15.13 -0.02 -25.78
CA LYS A 8 -15.58 0.46 -24.47
C LYS A 8 -15.21 -0.52 -23.35
N SER A 9 -15.46 -1.81 -23.53
CA SER A 9 -15.12 -2.84 -22.54
C SER A 9 -13.61 -2.97 -22.30
N ILE A 10 -12.76 -2.89 -23.34
CA ILE A 10 -11.30 -2.91 -23.20
C ILE A 10 -10.81 -1.66 -22.42
N ARG A 11 -11.43 -0.50 -22.67
CA ARG A 11 -11.10 0.74 -21.96
C ARG A 11 -11.49 0.67 -20.49
N GLU A 12 -12.67 0.14 -20.19
CA GLU A 12 -13.16 -0.04 -18.82
C GLU A 12 -12.31 -1.07 -18.05
N ALA A 13 -11.97 -2.19 -18.68
CA ALA A 13 -11.06 -3.20 -18.12
C ALA A 13 -9.68 -2.60 -17.82
N GLY A 14 -9.09 -1.83 -18.74
CA GLY A 14 -7.80 -1.18 -18.53
C GLY A 14 -7.79 -0.15 -17.39
N VAL A 15 -8.89 0.57 -17.18
CA VAL A 15 -9.03 1.53 -16.06
C VAL A 15 -9.24 0.80 -14.73
N ALA A 16 -10.05 -0.26 -14.70
CA ALA A 16 -10.25 -1.09 -13.51
C ALA A 16 -8.94 -1.76 -13.08
N GLN A 17 -8.17 -2.29 -14.04
CA GLN A 17 -6.88 -2.93 -13.77
C GLN A 17 -5.86 -1.96 -13.17
N ARG A 18 -5.80 -0.72 -13.68
CA ARG A 18 -4.90 0.33 -13.14
C ARG A 18 -5.25 0.73 -11.71
N LYS A 19 -6.53 0.74 -11.35
CA LYS A 19 -6.96 1.00 -9.96
C LYS A 19 -6.57 -0.17 -9.06
N SER A 20 -6.81 -1.41 -9.49
CA SER A 20 -6.45 -2.61 -8.74
C SER A 20 -4.93 -2.72 -8.49
N ALA A 21 -4.12 -2.43 -9.51
CA ALA A 21 -2.66 -2.47 -9.39
C ALA A 21 -2.13 -1.50 -8.31
N ALA A 22 -2.72 -0.31 -8.18
CA ALA A 22 -2.32 0.66 -7.16
C ALA A 22 -2.58 0.15 -5.72
N TYR A 23 -3.72 -0.51 -5.49
CA TYR A 23 -4.03 -1.12 -4.18
C TYR A 23 -3.15 -2.33 -3.88
N MET A 24 -2.78 -3.12 -4.91
CA MET A 24 -1.85 -4.23 -4.78
C MET A 24 -0.48 -3.77 -4.29
N THR A 25 0.07 -2.70 -4.86
CA THR A 25 1.37 -2.14 -4.44
C THR A 25 1.35 -1.73 -2.97
N ILE A 26 0.25 -1.11 -2.51
CA ILE A 26 0.06 -0.74 -1.10
C ILE A 26 0.05 -1.98 -0.20
N GLY A 27 -0.69 -3.02 -0.59
CA GLY A 27 -0.76 -4.28 0.15
C GLY A 27 0.60 -4.97 0.28
N VAL A 28 1.38 -5.02 -0.81
CA VAL A 28 2.74 -5.59 -0.81
C VAL A 28 3.68 -4.76 0.07
N GLN A 29 3.61 -3.44 -0.01
CA GLN A 29 4.45 -2.54 0.78
C GLN A 29 4.19 -2.70 2.29
N LEU A 30 2.92 -2.88 2.67
CA LEU A 30 2.52 -3.20 4.04
C LEU A 30 3.02 -4.56 4.49
N ALA A 31 2.79 -5.61 3.71
CA ALA A 31 3.26 -6.95 4.02
C ALA A 31 4.78 -6.99 4.20
N ALA A 32 5.52 -6.34 3.29
CA ALA A 32 6.97 -6.24 3.37
C ALA A 32 7.45 -5.53 4.65
N ALA A 33 6.79 -4.43 5.04
CA ALA A 33 7.12 -3.72 6.28
C ALA A 33 6.89 -4.60 7.52
N PHE A 34 5.75 -5.31 7.59
CA PHE A 34 5.45 -6.21 8.70
C PHE A 34 6.46 -7.35 8.79
N VAL A 35 6.76 -8.02 7.67
CA VAL A 35 7.76 -9.09 7.64
C VAL A 35 9.14 -8.56 8.06
N LEU A 36 9.57 -7.43 7.50
CA LEU A 36 10.91 -6.92 7.79
C LEU A 36 11.07 -6.48 9.24
N PHE A 37 10.10 -5.74 9.79
CA PHE A 37 10.26 -5.13 11.12
C PHE A 37 9.73 -6.01 12.25
N VAL A 38 8.61 -6.71 12.07
CA VAL A 38 8.03 -7.57 13.13
C VAL A 38 8.75 -8.90 13.17
N PHE A 39 8.83 -9.61 12.03
CA PHE A 39 9.50 -10.91 11.99
C PHE A 39 11.02 -10.77 12.11
N GLY A 40 11.61 -9.74 11.50
CA GLY A 40 13.03 -9.40 11.71
C GLY A 40 13.35 -9.04 13.16
N GLY A 41 12.52 -8.22 13.81
CA GLY A 41 12.67 -7.88 15.23
C GLY A 41 12.56 -9.09 16.14
N TYR A 42 11.56 -9.96 15.91
CA TYR A 42 11.39 -11.21 16.64
C TYR A 42 12.62 -12.13 16.53
N LYS A 43 13.12 -12.34 15.31
CA LYS A 43 14.29 -13.20 15.08
C LYS A 43 15.57 -12.61 15.68
N LEU A 44 15.69 -11.29 15.71
CA LEU A 44 16.83 -10.61 16.32
C LEU A 44 16.79 -10.69 17.85
N ASP A 45 15.61 -10.51 18.46
CA ASP A 45 15.41 -10.72 19.90
C ASP A 45 15.74 -12.18 20.31
N ASP A 46 15.30 -13.16 19.51
CA ASP A 46 15.56 -14.60 19.69
C ASP A 46 17.06 -14.92 19.58
N ALA A 47 17.76 -14.31 18.61
CA ALA A 47 19.19 -14.52 18.41
C ALA A 47 20.07 -13.87 19.50
N LEU A 48 19.63 -12.74 20.07
CA LEU A 48 20.39 -12.00 21.09
C LEU A 48 19.99 -12.38 22.52
N GLY A 49 18.94 -13.20 22.69
CA GLY A 49 18.41 -13.57 24.00
C GLY A 49 17.85 -12.38 24.79
N THR A 50 17.46 -11.31 24.09
CA THR A 50 16.96 -10.09 24.72
C THR A 50 15.47 -10.21 25.05
N THR A 51 14.99 -9.38 25.98
CA THR A 51 13.56 -9.09 26.08
C THR A 51 13.06 -8.53 24.74
N PRO A 52 11.75 -8.59 24.42
CA PRO A 52 11.22 -8.32 23.06
C PRO A 52 11.26 -6.84 22.66
N LEU A 53 12.44 -6.23 22.76
CA LEU A 53 12.73 -4.82 22.55
C LEU A 53 12.90 -4.53 21.04
N PHE A 54 13.59 -5.39 20.30
CA PHE A 54 13.74 -5.21 18.86
C PHE A 54 12.42 -5.41 18.13
N LEU A 55 11.59 -6.35 18.58
CA LEU A 55 10.21 -6.49 18.14
C LEU A 55 9.40 -5.23 18.44
N LEU A 56 9.52 -4.65 19.64
CA LEU A 56 8.78 -3.43 20.00
C LEU A 56 9.17 -2.24 19.10
N ILE A 57 10.47 -2.06 18.88
CA ILE A 57 11.01 -1.04 17.97
C ILE A 57 10.54 -1.30 16.54
N GLY A 58 10.58 -2.56 16.09
CA GLY A 58 10.10 -2.96 14.78
C GLY A 58 8.61 -2.67 14.58
N VAL A 59 7.77 -2.98 15.56
CA VAL A 59 6.33 -2.63 15.53
C VAL A 59 6.13 -1.12 15.45
N LEU A 60 6.89 -0.33 16.21
CA LEU A 60 6.82 1.13 16.12
C LEU A 60 7.14 1.64 14.70
N PHE A 61 8.19 1.13 14.07
CA PHE A 61 8.53 1.46 12.69
C PHE A 61 7.46 1.01 11.70
N ALA A 62 6.89 -0.18 11.87
CA ALA A 62 5.79 -0.67 11.03
C ALA A 62 4.55 0.24 11.13
N LEU A 63 4.21 0.72 12.34
CA LEU A 63 3.11 1.66 12.56
C LEU A 63 3.37 3.02 11.91
N ILE A 64 4.60 3.55 12.01
CA ILE A 64 4.98 4.79 11.31
C ILE A 64 4.86 4.60 9.79
N ALA A 65 5.37 3.49 9.25
CA ALA A 65 5.27 3.18 7.83
C ALA A 65 3.81 3.10 7.37
N LEU A 66 2.97 2.37 8.09
CA LEU A 66 1.53 2.30 7.83
C LEU A 66 0.89 3.69 7.85
N PHE A 67 1.18 4.51 8.86
CA PHE A 67 0.65 5.87 8.96
C PHE A 67 1.06 6.72 7.76
N THR A 68 2.32 6.67 7.33
CA THR A 68 2.77 7.44 6.14
C THR A 68 2.09 7.01 4.85
N VAL A 69 1.83 5.70 4.69
CA VAL A 69 1.11 5.15 3.52
C VAL A 69 -0.34 5.60 3.54
N LEU A 70 -1.02 5.52 4.68
CA LEU A 70 -2.40 5.99 4.84
C LEU A 70 -2.51 7.50 4.64
N TRP A 71 -1.57 8.28 5.18
CA TRP A 71 -1.54 9.73 5.01
C TRP A 71 -1.39 10.12 3.54
N ARG A 72 -0.49 9.44 2.81
CA ARG A 72 -0.33 9.61 1.36
C ARG A 72 -1.60 9.25 0.59
N LEU A 73 -2.30 8.18 0.99
CA LEU A 73 -3.56 7.79 0.37
C LEU A 73 -4.67 8.82 0.61
N ALA A 74 -4.76 9.35 1.84
CA ALA A 74 -5.73 10.36 2.23
C ALA A 74 -5.48 11.70 1.54
N THR A 75 -4.23 12.16 1.45
CA THR A 75 -3.87 13.44 0.83
C THR A 75 -3.76 13.38 -0.69
N GLY A 76 -3.32 12.25 -1.25
CA GLY A 76 -3.18 12.04 -2.69
C GLY A 76 -4.50 11.86 -3.44
N SER A 77 -5.60 11.62 -2.73
CA SER A 77 -6.95 11.54 -3.33
C SER A 77 -7.56 12.92 -3.64
N SER A 78 -6.92 14.02 -3.20
CA SER A 78 -7.48 15.38 -3.27
C SER A 78 -7.05 16.20 -4.51
N SER A 79 -6.29 15.63 -5.46
CA SER A 79 -5.77 16.36 -6.63
C SER A 79 -6.30 15.87 -8.00
N ARG A 80 -7.43 15.14 -8.01
CA ARG A 80 -8.20 14.86 -9.24
C ARG A 80 -9.64 15.40 -9.22
N THR A 81 -9.90 16.43 -8.43
CA THR A 81 -11.09 17.25 -8.65
C THR A 81 -10.85 18.07 -9.90
N GLN A 82 -11.51 17.63 -10.98
CA GLN A 82 -11.65 18.30 -12.26
C GLN A 82 -11.78 19.82 -12.08
N SER A 83 -10.90 20.56 -12.76
CA SER A 83 -11.14 21.97 -13.06
C SER A 83 -12.32 22.02 -14.05
N PRO A 84 -13.48 22.59 -13.69
CA PRO A 84 -14.51 22.88 -14.67
C PRO A 84 -14.01 24.10 -15.45
N LYS A 85 -13.59 23.85 -16.68
CA LYS A 85 -13.30 24.91 -17.65
C LYS A 85 -14.60 25.68 -17.90
N LYS A 86 -14.70 26.90 -17.36
CA LYS A 86 -15.59 27.93 -17.89
C LYS A 86 -14.83 28.79 -18.88
#